data_AF-A0A9Q9PA47-F1
#
_entry.id   AF-A0A9Q9PA47-F1
#
_cell.length_a   1.000
_cell.length_b   1.000
_cell.length_c   1.000
_cell.angle_alpha   90.00
_cell.angle_beta   90.00
_cell.angle_gamma   90.00
#
_symmetry.space_group_name_H-M   'P 1'
#
loop_
_entity.id
_entity.type
_entity.pdbx_description
1 polymer ?
#
loop_
_entity_poly.entity_id
_entity_poly.type
_entity_poly.pdbx_seq_one_letter_code
_entity_poly.pdbx_strand_id
1 'polypeptide(L)'
;MKERRLRKELDRNRLLVEALAREVDLRRTFVAERHTAMTTKASILVASASLMTALQSAGLHGDLIGWAIGFSAAAAVFGVGVLVPRIGREPGLVSMEENFWDDGEVAAIRNMTADKNRVLEQDERALFWRAAVVMLGFASLAASLVIAAIAFVSH
;
A
#
# COMPACT_ATOMS: atom_id res chain seq x y z
N MET A 1 -37.00 6.45 -36.81
CA MET A 1 -35.56 6.78 -37.02
C MET A 1 -34.83 7.17 -35.73
N LYS A 2 -35.45 7.94 -34.80
CA LYS A 2 -34.87 8.30 -33.49
C LYS A 2 -34.52 7.10 -32.59
N GLU A 3 -35.37 6.07 -32.51
CA GLU A 3 -35.12 4.89 -31.65
C GLU A 3 -33.85 4.12 -32.02
N ARG A 4 -33.52 4.00 -33.31
CA ARG A 4 -32.28 3.31 -33.75
C ARG A 4 -31.02 4.08 -33.33
N ARG A 5 -31.07 5.41 -33.23
CA ARG A 5 -29.93 6.21 -32.71
C ARG A 5 -29.79 6.07 -31.20
N LEU A 6 -30.90 6.14 -30.47
CA LEU A 6 -30.93 5.95 -29.01
C LEU A 6 -30.38 4.57 -28.59
N ARG A 7 -30.78 3.50 -29.29
CA ARG A 7 -30.23 2.15 -29.03
C ARG A 7 -28.73 2.08 -29.28
N LYS A 8 -28.24 2.66 -30.39
CA LYS A 8 -26.79 2.72 -30.66
C LYS A 8 -26.01 3.51 -29.61
N GLU A 9 -26.58 4.59 -29.08
CA GLU A 9 -25.95 5.37 -28.02
C GLU A 9 -25.92 4.62 -26.69
N LEU A 10 -26.99 3.90 -26.35
CA LEU A 10 -27.05 3.01 -25.18
C LEU A 10 -26.04 1.86 -25.29
N ASP A 11 -25.96 1.19 -26.44
CA ASP A 11 -25.01 0.10 -26.67
C ASP A 11 -23.56 0.61 -26.60
N ARG A 12 -23.29 1.79 -27.17
CA ARG A 12 -21.97 2.43 -27.07
C ARG A 12 -21.62 2.78 -25.62
N ASN A 13 -22.56 3.34 -24.87
CA ASN A 13 -22.34 3.68 -23.47
C ASN A 13 -22.11 2.43 -22.62
N ARG A 14 -22.84 1.34 -22.89
CA ARG A 14 -22.64 0.04 -22.24
C ARG A 14 -21.23 -0.49 -22.47
N LEU A 15 -20.76 -0.50 -23.71
CA LEU A 15 -19.40 -0.94 -24.04
C LEU A 15 -18.32 -0.09 -23.36
N LEU A 16 -18.52 1.22 -23.26
CA LEU A 16 -17.60 2.12 -22.57
C LEU A 16 -17.56 1.85 -21.06
N VAL A 17 -18.71 1.58 -20.45
CA VAL A 17 -18.83 1.26 -19.02
C VAL A 17 -18.19 -0.11 -18.72
N GLU A 18 -18.40 -1.12 -19.56
CA GLU A 18 -17.77 -2.43 -19.44
C GLU A 18 -16.24 -2.36 -19.62
N ALA A 19 -15.76 -1.58 -20.59
CA ALA A 19 -14.33 -1.36 -20.79
C ALA A 19 -13.69 -0.68 -19.58
N LEU A 20 -14.36 0.33 -19.01
CA LEU A 20 -13.90 1.02 -17.80
C LEU A 20 -13.87 0.09 -16.58
N ALA A 21 -14.90 -0.74 -16.40
CA ALA A 21 -14.95 -1.72 -15.32
C ALA A 21 -13.78 -2.72 -15.41
N ARG A 22 -13.45 -3.19 -16.62
CA ARG A 22 -12.30 -4.08 -16.86
C ARG A 22 -10.97 -3.42 -16.53
N GLU A 23 -10.78 -2.16 -16.92
CA GLU A 23 -9.57 -1.38 -16.60
C GLU A 23 -9.41 -1.19 -15.08
N VAL A 24 -10.52 -0.95 -14.36
CA VAL A 24 -10.52 -0.81 -12.90
C VAL A 24 -10.14 -2.13 -12.21
N ASP A 25 -10.60 -3.27 -12.72
CA ASP A 25 -10.23 -4.58 -12.18
C ASP A 25 -8.74 -4.89 -12.43
N LEU A 26 -8.19 -4.54 -13.60
CA LEU A 26 -6.75 -4.63 -13.87
C LEU A 26 -5.91 -3.73 -12.94
N ARG A 27 -6.40 -2.53 -12.62
CA ARG A 27 -5.71 -1.66 -11.65
C ARG A 27 -5.74 -2.23 -10.24
N ARG A 28 -6.83 -2.88 -9.83
CA ARG A 28 -6.92 -3.55 -8.52
C ARG A 28 -5.88 -4.64 -8.34
N THR A 29 -5.66 -5.49 -9.35
CA THR A 29 -4.63 -6.54 -9.27
C THR A 29 -3.24 -5.94 -9.12
N PHE A 30 -2.94 -4.89 -9.87
CA PHE A 30 -1.65 -4.19 -9.78
C PHE A 30 -1.42 -3.50 -8.42
N VAL A 31 -2.47 -2.92 -7.82
CA VAL A 31 -2.40 -2.36 -6.46
C VAL A 31 -2.17 -3.47 -5.43
N ALA A 32 -2.81 -4.63 -5.58
CA ALA A 32 -2.60 -5.77 -4.70
C ALA A 32 -1.16 -6.30 -4.78
N GLU A 33 -0.59 -6.44 -5.98
CA GLU A 33 0.81 -6.82 -6.18
C GLU A 33 1.78 -5.84 -5.49
N ARG A 34 1.53 -4.53 -5.63
CA ARG A 34 2.34 -3.50 -4.96
C ARG A 34 2.24 -3.59 -3.44
N HIS A 35 1.06 -3.88 -2.89
CA HIS A 35 0.89 -4.11 -1.46
C HIS A 35 1.73 -5.30 -0.98
N THR A 36 1.66 -6.44 -1.67
CA THR A 36 2.45 -7.63 -1.34
C THR A 36 3.95 -7.34 -1.39
N ALA A 37 4.41 -6.61 -2.41
CA ALA A 37 5.81 -6.19 -2.50
C ALA A 37 6.23 -5.27 -1.33
N MET A 38 5.35 -4.38 -0.86
CA MET A 38 5.62 -3.53 0.30
C MET A 38 5.66 -4.31 1.60
N THR A 39 4.76 -5.27 1.81
CA THR A 39 4.78 -6.12 3.02
C THR A 39 6.06 -6.93 3.10
N THR A 40 6.57 -7.43 1.97
CA THR A 40 7.86 -8.14 1.91
C THR A 40 9.03 -7.20 2.22
N LYS A 41 9.03 -5.98 1.69
CA LYS A 41 10.09 -4.99 2.03
C LYS A 41 10.07 -4.62 3.51
N ALA A 42 8.87 -4.45 4.08
CA ALA A 42 8.71 -4.16 5.50
C ALA A 42 9.16 -5.32 6.39
N SER A 43 8.84 -6.57 6.04
CA SER A 43 9.30 -7.74 6.81
C SER A 43 10.82 -7.90 6.77
N ILE A 44 11.44 -7.69 5.60
CA ILE A 44 12.90 -7.65 5.45
C ILE A 44 13.48 -6.56 6.35
N LEU A 45 12.93 -5.35 6.32
CA LEU A 45 13.42 -4.24 7.14
C LEU A 45 13.35 -4.56 8.64
N VAL A 46 12.23 -5.10 9.12
CA VAL A 46 12.07 -5.49 10.54
C VAL A 46 13.05 -6.60 10.92
N ALA A 47 13.23 -7.61 10.07
CA ALA A 47 14.18 -8.69 10.31
C ALA A 47 15.63 -8.16 10.36
N SER A 48 16.03 -7.33 9.40
CA SER A 48 17.35 -6.71 9.36
C SER A 48 17.60 -5.80 10.58
N ALA A 49 16.63 -4.98 10.97
CA ALA A 49 16.71 -4.14 12.16
C ALA A 49 16.85 -4.97 13.45
N SER A 50 16.10 -6.07 13.55
CA SER A 50 16.18 -6.96 14.71
C SER A 50 17.56 -7.61 14.83
N LEU A 51 18.11 -8.10 13.71
CA LEU A 51 19.46 -8.67 13.66
C LEU A 51 20.54 -7.65 14.00
N MET A 52 20.45 -6.44 13.45
CA MET A 52 21.41 -5.37 13.72
C MET A 52 21.39 -4.96 15.20
N THR A 53 20.20 -4.80 15.77
CA THR A 53 20.04 -4.46 17.19
C THR A 53 20.67 -5.53 18.08
N ALA A 54 20.42 -6.82 17.79
CA ALA A 54 21.00 -7.93 18.54
C ALA A 54 22.53 -7.92 18.43
N LEU A 55 23.09 -7.72 17.24
CA LEU A 55 24.54 -7.69 17.00
C LEU A 55 25.21 -6.52 17.75
N GLN A 56 24.61 -5.34 17.67
CA GLN A 56 25.09 -4.13 18.33
C GLN A 56 25.02 -4.24 19.86
N SER A 57 23.99 -4.90 20.39
CA SER A 57 23.85 -5.10 21.84
C SER A 57 24.83 -6.12 22.44
N ALA A 58 25.35 -7.06 21.63
CA ALA A 58 26.14 -8.19 22.11
C ALA A 58 27.65 -7.99 22.03
N GLY A 59 28.16 -7.14 21.11
CA GLY A 59 29.58 -7.10 20.79
C GLY A 59 30.22 -5.71 20.66
N LEU A 60 29.44 -4.64 20.66
CA LEU A 60 29.92 -3.28 20.43
C LEU A 60 29.79 -2.45 21.70
N HIS A 61 30.89 -1.83 22.14
CA HIS A 61 30.94 -0.91 23.29
C HIS A 61 31.44 0.46 22.83
N GLY A 62 30.92 1.56 23.40
CA GLY A 62 31.27 2.94 23.00
C GLY A 62 30.07 3.90 23.01
N ASP A 63 30.34 5.19 23.23
CA ASP A 63 29.30 6.23 23.42
C ASP A 63 28.35 6.39 22.21
N LEU A 64 28.81 6.04 21.01
CA LEU A 64 28.04 6.16 19.77
C LEU A 64 27.07 4.98 19.53
N ILE A 65 27.20 3.86 20.26
CA ILE A 65 26.38 2.66 20.03
C ILE A 65 24.93 2.84 20.49
N GLY A 66 24.68 3.64 21.53
CA GLY A 66 23.32 4.01 21.92
C GLY A 66 22.54 4.65 20.77
N TRP A 67 23.21 5.48 19.96
CA TRP A 67 22.63 6.08 18.76
C TRP A 67 22.38 5.04 17.66
N ALA A 68 23.34 4.14 17.40
CA ALA A 68 23.17 3.07 16.41
C ALA A 68 21.97 2.16 16.72
N ILE A 69 21.82 1.76 17.99
CA ILE A 69 20.68 0.97 18.48
C ILE A 69 19.37 1.76 18.32
N GLY A 70 19.36 3.06 18.66
CA GLY A 70 18.19 3.92 18.49
C GLY A 70 17.71 4.02 17.04
N PHE A 71 18.63 4.19 16.09
CA PHE A 71 18.31 4.22 14.66
C PHE A 71 17.82 2.87 14.12
N SER A 72 18.35 1.76 14.64
CA SER A 72 17.88 0.42 14.30
C SER A 72 16.47 0.15 14.84
N ALA A 73 16.20 0.54 16.09
CA ALA A 73 14.86 0.46 16.68
C ALA A 73 13.85 1.34 15.92
N ALA A 74 14.24 2.55 15.52
CA ALA A 74 13.40 3.41 14.69
C ALA A 74 13.08 2.75 13.34
N ALA A 75 14.05 2.10 12.69
CA ALA A 75 13.84 1.34 11.46
C ALA A 75 12.81 0.20 11.65
N ALA A 76 12.87 -0.51 12.77
CA ALA A 76 11.88 -1.54 13.11
C ALA A 76 10.48 -0.96 13.30
N VAL A 77 10.34 0.17 14.00
CA VAL A 77 9.06 0.87 14.18
C VAL A 77 8.47 1.31 12.84
N PHE A 78 9.29 1.86 11.94
CA PHE A 78 8.85 2.19 10.59
C PHE A 78 8.41 0.95 9.79
N GLY A 79 9.14 -0.15 9.91
CA GLY A 79 8.75 -1.43 9.29
C GLY A 79 7.41 -1.95 9.80
N VAL A 80 7.16 -1.89 11.12
CA VAL A 80 5.86 -2.27 11.72
C VAL A 80 4.74 -1.33 11.28
N GLY A 81 5.00 -0.02 11.18
CA GLY A 81 4.01 0.96 10.70
C GLY A 81 3.50 0.69 9.29
N VAL A 82 4.29 0.02 8.45
CA VAL A 82 3.92 -0.35 7.08
C VAL A 82 3.07 -1.63 7.03
N LEU A 83 3.21 -2.49 8.04
CA LEU A 83 2.45 -3.74 8.19
C LEU A 83 1.01 -3.51 8.68
N VAL A 84 0.65 -2.28 9.09
CA VAL A 84 -0.72 -1.94 9.48
C VAL A 84 -1.69 -2.29 8.35
N PRO A 85 -2.79 -3.01 8.61
CA PRO A 85 -3.72 -3.46 7.57
C PRO A 85 -4.36 -2.32 6.79
N ARG A 86 -4.98 -2.69 5.65
CA ARG A 86 -5.62 -1.79 4.68
C ARG A 86 -6.66 -0.89 5.37
N ILE A 87 -6.63 0.42 5.10
CA ILE A 87 -7.59 1.40 5.67
C ILE A 87 -8.83 1.57 4.77
N GLY A 88 -8.72 1.21 3.48
CA GLY A 88 -9.85 1.24 2.56
C GLY A 88 -10.97 0.36 3.07
N ARG A 89 -12.12 0.96 3.39
CA ARG A 89 -13.35 0.20 3.70
C ARG A 89 -13.63 -0.67 2.48
N GLU A 90 -13.74 -1.98 2.70
CA GLU A 90 -14.24 -2.88 1.65
C GLU A 90 -15.60 -2.35 1.19
N PRO A 91 -15.82 -2.17 -0.13
CA PRO A 91 -17.14 -1.81 -0.61
C PRO A 91 -18.11 -2.87 -0.10
N GLY A 92 -19.11 -2.44 0.67
CA GLY A 92 -20.05 -3.34 1.31
C GLY A 92 -20.85 -4.08 0.24
N LEU A 93 -20.39 -5.29 -0.12
CA LEU A 93 -21.00 -6.13 -1.13
C LEU A 93 -22.51 -6.30 -0.86
N VAL A 94 -22.89 -6.42 0.41
CA VAL A 94 -24.27 -6.53 0.87
C VAL A 94 -25.09 -5.25 0.63
N SER A 95 -24.52 -4.07 0.88
CA SER A 95 -25.22 -2.80 0.66
C SER A 95 -25.24 -2.39 -0.83
N MET A 96 -24.32 -2.93 -1.63
CA MET A 96 -24.42 -2.84 -3.08
C MET A 96 -25.55 -3.72 -3.55
N GLU A 97 -25.57 -5.01 -3.18
CA GLU A 97 -26.56 -6.00 -3.63
C GLU A 97 -28.00 -5.50 -3.43
N GLU A 98 -28.33 -4.88 -2.29
CA GLU A 98 -29.66 -4.29 -2.04
C GLU A 98 -30.03 -3.13 -2.99
N ASN A 99 -29.07 -2.29 -3.37
CA ASN A 99 -29.31 -1.16 -4.29
C ASN A 99 -29.28 -1.58 -5.77
N PHE A 100 -28.61 -2.70 -6.09
CA PHE A 100 -28.50 -3.24 -7.45
C PHE A 100 -29.82 -3.77 -8.00
N TRP A 101 -30.76 -4.17 -7.13
CA TRP A 101 -32.04 -4.72 -7.56
C TRP A 101 -33.02 -3.66 -8.11
N ASP A 102 -32.88 -2.40 -7.69
CA ASP A 102 -33.73 -1.29 -8.14
C ASP A 102 -33.12 -0.48 -9.31
N ASP A 103 -31.79 -0.49 -9.48
CA ASP A 103 -31.09 0.22 -10.54
C ASP A 103 -30.98 -0.61 -11.83
N GLY A 104 -31.24 0.00 -13.00
CA GLY A 104 -31.02 -0.66 -14.30
C GLY A 104 -29.54 -1.04 -14.53
N GLU A 105 -29.28 -2.14 -15.24
CA GLU A 105 -27.96 -2.78 -15.46
C GLU A 105 -26.80 -1.77 -15.69
N VAL A 106 -27.03 -0.73 -16.50
CA VAL A 106 -26.02 0.29 -16.82
C VAL A 106 -25.73 1.24 -15.66
N ALA A 107 -26.75 1.65 -14.90
CA ALA A 107 -26.59 2.52 -13.73
C ALA A 107 -25.86 1.78 -12.61
N ALA A 108 -26.22 0.51 -12.45
CA ALA A 108 -25.65 -0.39 -11.48
C ALA A 108 -24.13 -0.57 -11.71
N ILE A 109 -23.69 -0.90 -12.95
CA ILE A 109 -22.25 -1.02 -13.28
C ILE A 109 -21.50 0.33 -13.07
N ARG A 110 -22.13 1.46 -13.41
CA ARG A 110 -21.54 2.79 -13.22
C ARG A 110 -21.30 3.10 -11.73
N ASN A 111 -22.29 2.85 -10.88
CA ASN A 111 -22.18 3.08 -9.43
C ASN A 111 -21.10 2.16 -8.83
N MET A 112 -21.06 0.90 -9.25
CA MET A 112 -20.00 -0.03 -8.90
C MET A 112 -18.61 0.49 -9.25
N THR A 113 -18.46 1.01 -10.47
CA THR A 113 -17.16 1.50 -10.96
C THR A 113 -16.72 2.75 -10.19
N ALA A 114 -17.66 3.64 -9.87
CA ALA A 114 -17.38 4.84 -9.07
C ALA A 114 -16.89 4.49 -7.65
N ASP A 115 -17.55 3.55 -6.97
CA ASP A 115 -17.14 3.10 -5.65
C ASP A 115 -15.80 2.37 -5.69
N LYS A 116 -15.57 1.52 -6.70
CA LYS A 116 -14.27 0.87 -6.91
C LYS A 116 -13.14 1.90 -7.09
N ASN A 117 -13.37 2.95 -7.88
CA ASN A 117 -12.40 4.03 -8.09
C ASN A 117 -12.11 4.80 -6.79
N ARG A 118 -13.14 5.09 -5.99
CA ARG A 118 -12.98 5.79 -4.72
C ARG A 118 -12.12 5.00 -3.73
N VAL A 119 -12.32 3.68 -3.66
CA VAL A 119 -11.49 2.80 -2.83
C VAL A 119 -10.05 2.73 -3.38
N LEU A 120 -9.88 2.65 -4.70
CA LEU A 120 -8.55 2.65 -5.33
C LEU A 120 -7.76 3.94 -5.03
N GLU A 121 -8.37 5.11 -5.13
CA GLU A 121 -7.70 6.37 -4.80
C GLU A 121 -7.25 6.44 -3.33
N GLN A 122 -8.07 5.90 -2.41
CA GLN A 122 -7.71 5.83 -0.99
C GLN A 122 -6.53 4.87 -0.75
N ASP A 123 -6.56 3.72 -1.41
CA ASP A 123 -5.47 2.75 -1.35
C ASP A 123 -4.17 3.30 -1.96
N GLU A 124 -4.23 4.01 -3.08
CA GLU A 124 -3.04 4.64 -3.70
C GLU A 124 -2.41 5.70 -2.79
N ARG A 125 -3.21 6.54 -2.11
CA ARG A 125 -2.68 7.50 -1.13
C ARG A 125 -2.03 6.80 0.06
N ALA A 126 -2.67 5.74 0.57
CA ALA A 126 -2.11 4.95 1.66
C ALA A 126 -0.81 4.26 1.23
N LEU A 127 -0.75 3.76 0.00
CA LEU A 127 0.42 3.12 -0.59
C LEU A 127 1.58 4.12 -0.74
N PHE A 128 1.32 5.35 -1.19
CA PHE A 128 2.33 6.40 -1.28
C PHE A 128 2.91 6.76 0.09
N TRP A 129 2.05 6.92 1.11
CA TRP A 129 2.50 7.19 2.47
C TRP A 129 3.34 6.04 3.04
N ARG A 130 2.90 4.79 2.83
CA ARG A 130 3.67 3.60 3.22
C ARG A 130 5.03 3.53 2.52
N ALA A 131 5.12 3.88 1.24
CA ALA A 131 6.39 3.94 0.52
C ALA A 131 7.38 4.92 1.15
N ALA A 132 6.90 6.11 1.54
CA ALA A 132 7.72 7.10 2.24
C ALA A 132 8.19 6.58 3.61
N VAL A 133 7.31 5.92 4.37
CA VAL A 133 7.66 5.32 5.68
C VAL A 133 8.71 4.21 5.53
N VAL A 134 8.56 3.31 4.53
CA VAL A 134 9.57 2.28 4.24
C VAL A 134 10.92 2.91 3.91
N MET A 135 10.93 3.97 3.08
CA MET A 135 12.17 4.65 2.69
C MET A 135 12.88 5.28 3.89
N LEU A 136 12.13 5.93 4.78
CA LEU A 136 12.66 6.46 6.04
C LEU A 136 13.22 5.33 6.94
N GLY A 137 12.53 4.20 6.99
CA GLY A 137 12.98 3.01 7.71
C GLY A 137 14.33 2.49 7.20
N PHE A 138 14.50 2.33 5.88
CA PHE A 138 15.77 1.92 5.29
C PHE A 138 16.88 2.97 5.47
N ALA A 139 16.55 4.27 5.37
CA ALA A 139 17.51 5.34 5.64
C ALA A 139 17.99 5.32 7.09
N SER A 140 17.07 5.09 8.04
CA SER A 140 17.39 4.91 9.46
C SER A 140 18.28 3.70 9.71
N LEU A 141 17.99 2.57 9.06
CA LEU A 141 18.82 1.37 9.14
C LEU A 141 20.24 1.63 8.58
N ALA A 142 20.35 2.32 7.45
CA ALA A 142 21.63 2.69 6.87
C ALA A 142 22.44 3.61 7.79
N ALA A 143 21.80 4.61 8.40
CA ALA A 143 22.42 5.48 9.39
C ALA A 143 22.93 4.69 10.60
N SER A 144 22.13 3.74 11.11
CA SER A 144 22.54 2.82 12.19
C SER A 144 23.83 2.07 11.84
N LEU A 145 23.92 1.51 10.62
CA LEU A 145 25.11 0.80 10.15
C LEU A 145 26.35 1.71 10.08
N VAL A 146 26.20 2.92 9.56
CA VAL A 146 27.31 3.88 9.44
C VAL A 146 27.82 4.27 10.83
N ILE A 147 26.92 4.56 11.77
CA ILE A 147 27.29 4.93 13.14
C ILE A 147 27.98 3.74 13.84
N ALA A 148 27.44 2.53 13.68
CA ALA A 148 28.06 1.33 14.24
C ALA A 148 29.47 1.07 13.67
N ALA A 149 29.67 1.31 12.37
CA ALA A 149 30.98 1.19 11.74
C ALA A 149 31.98 2.24 12.27
N ILE A 150 31.55 3.49 12.44
CA ILE A 150 32.38 4.55 13.04
C ILE A 150 32.75 4.17 14.47
N ALA A 151 31.77 3.73 15.27
CA ALA A 151 31.97 3.32 16.66
C ALA A 151 32.96 2.15 16.78
N PHE A 152 32.90 1.18 15.87
CA PHE A 152 33.83 0.06 15.80
C PHE A 152 35.26 0.49 15.46
N VAL A 153 35.44 1.43 14.53
CA VAL A 153 36.77 1.94 14.14
C VAL A 153 37.39 2.83 15.22
N SER A 154 36.57 3.51 16.03
CA SER A 154 37.05 4.37 17.12
C SER A 154 37.48 3.62 18.38
N HIS A 155 37.40 2.29 18.39
CA HIS A 155 37.65 1.43 19.53
C HIS A 155 38.92 0.59 19.36
#